data_AF-A0AAD4R916-F1
#
_entry.id   AF-A0AAD4R916-F1
#
_cell.length_a   1.000
_cell.length_b   1.000
_cell.length_c   1.000
_cell.angle_alpha   90.00
_cell.angle_beta   90.00
_cell.angle_gamma   90.00
#
_symmetry.space_group_name_H-M   'P 1'
#
loop_
_entity.id
_entity.type
_entity.pdbx_description
1 polymer ?
#
loop_
_entity_poly.entity_id
_entity_poly.type
_entity_poly.pdbx_seq_one_letter_code
_entity_poly.pdbx_strand_id
1 'polypeptide(L)'
;MLTVNNFPYRMIFAVSKNVRSRCLLLRNTNNKGFLVKIIPSSLKLLSITPLSQTGRSIYLVEADSTVYITVSLDQHGFNVDKDPEEMRYLHLDVYCVDQLPGKDAIRGWLDSDSHPQSELGAALDIIR
;
A
#
# COMPACT_ATOMS: atom_id res chain seq x y z
N MET A 1 5.16 7.83 12.38
CA MET A 1 4.94 8.50 11.08
C MET A 1 6.20 8.34 10.26
N LEU A 2 6.09 7.88 9.01
CA LEU A 2 7.21 7.83 8.06
C LEU A 2 6.84 8.72 6.87
N THR A 3 7.68 9.71 6.56
CA THR A 3 7.49 10.60 5.40
C THR A 3 8.37 10.12 4.25
N VAL A 4 7.76 9.82 3.11
CA VAL A 4 8.46 9.38 1.89
C VAL A 4 8.69 10.58 0.98
N ASN A 5 9.95 10.81 0.57
CA ASN A 5 10.34 11.95 -0.28
C ASN A 5 11.10 11.59 -1.57
N ASN A 6 11.37 10.31 -1.81
CA ASN A 6 12.05 9.82 -3.02
C ASN A 6 11.17 8.75 -3.65
N PHE A 7 10.83 8.89 -4.93
CA PHE A 7 9.90 7.99 -5.62
C PHE A 7 10.51 7.40 -6.90
N PRO A 8 10.27 6.12 -7.23
CA PRO A 8 9.44 5.17 -6.49
C PRO A 8 10.06 4.75 -5.15
N TYR A 9 9.21 4.55 -4.14
CA TYR A 9 9.63 4.07 -2.83
C TYR A 9 9.03 2.70 -2.54
N ARG A 10 9.86 1.77 -2.08
CA ARG A 10 9.44 0.43 -1.67
C ARG A 10 9.74 0.24 -0.20
N MET A 11 8.75 -0.26 0.55
CA MET A 11 8.95 -0.63 1.95
C MET A 11 8.22 -1.90 2.36
N ILE A 12 8.66 -2.48 3.48
CA ILE A 12 8.09 -3.69 4.06
C ILE A 12 7.50 -3.37 5.43
N PHE A 13 6.23 -3.69 5.65
CA PHE A 13 5.58 -3.65 6.95
C PHE A 13 5.33 -5.05 7.48
N ALA A 14 6.07 -5.45 8.51
CA ALA A 14 5.81 -6.69 9.23
C ALA A 14 4.47 -6.63 10.00
N VAL A 15 3.68 -7.69 9.90
CA VAL A 15 2.40 -7.86 10.61
C VAL A 15 2.58 -8.89 11.72
N SER A 16 2.36 -8.44 12.95
CA SER A 16 2.47 -9.30 14.14
C SER A 16 1.39 -10.36 14.17
N LYS A 17 1.73 -11.60 14.56
CA LYS A 17 0.75 -12.68 14.73
C LYS A 17 -0.30 -12.40 15.81
N ASN A 18 0.02 -11.51 16.75
CA ASN A 18 -0.86 -11.18 17.87
C ASN A 18 -1.86 -10.07 17.53
N VAL A 19 -1.85 -9.56 16.29
CA VAL A 19 -2.70 -8.44 15.87
C VAL A 19 -3.69 -8.93 14.82
N ARG A 20 -4.95 -9.14 15.21
CA ARG A 20 -6.00 -9.67 14.32
C ARG A 20 -6.29 -8.73 13.15
N SER A 21 -6.30 -7.43 13.39
CA SER A 21 -6.42 -6.41 12.35
C SER A 21 -5.59 -5.19 12.72
N ARG A 22 -5.08 -4.51 11.69
CA ARG A 22 -4.32 -3.27 11.84
C ARG A 22 -4.74 -2.26 10.78
N CYS A 23 -4.88 -1.02 11.18
CA CYS A 23 -5.11 0.07 10.25
C CYS A 23 -3.77 0.66 9.79
N LEU A 24 -3.65 0.89 8.50
CA LEU A 24 -2.63 1.68 7.85
C LEU A 24 -3.30 2.94 7.31
N LEU A 25 -2.80 4.10 7.71
CA LEU A 25 -3.27 5.37 7.17
C LEU A 25 -2.21 5.93 6.24
N LEU A 26 -2.64 6.26 5.02
CA LEU A 26 -1.84 6.94 4.02
C LEU A 26 -2.33 8.38 3.94
N ARG A 27 -1.55 9.32 4.46
CA ARG A 27 -1.89 10.74 4.46
C ARG A 27 -1.00 11.45 3.45
N ASN A 28 -1.63 12.13 2.51
CA ASN A 28 -0.94 12.99 1.56
C ASN A 28 -0.99 14.42 2.09
N THR A 29 0.18 15.01 2.32
CA THR A 29 0.34 16.41 2.76
C THR A 29 0.87 17.30 1.63
N ASN A 30 0.85 16.78 0.40
CA ASN A 30 1.37 17.40 -0.80
C ASN A 30 0.24 17.78 -1.77
N ASN A 31 0.57 18.62 -2.76
CA ASN A 31 -0.36 19.02 -3.82
C ASN A 31 -0.38 18.05 -5.01
N LYS A 32 0.53 17.07 -5.07
CA LYS A 32 0.55 15.97 -6.04
C LYS A 32 -0.25 14.77 -5.55
N GLY A 33 -0.67 13.89 -6.45
CA GLY A 33 -1.31 12.61 -6.08
C GLY A 33 -0.28 11.51 -5.85
N PHE A 34 -0.64 10.48 -5.07
CA PHE A 34 0.18 9.27 -4.91
C PHE A 34 -0.59 8.01 -5.28
N LEU A 35 0.07 7.10 -6.00
CA LEU A 35 -0.40 5.73 -6.16
C LEU A 35 0.36 4.82 -5.19
N VAL A 36 -0.37 4.07 -4.38
CA VAL A 36 0.18 3.12 -3.42
C VAL A 36 -0.35 1.73 -3.72
N LYS A 37 0.53 0.83 -4.18
CA LYS A 37 0.22 -0.59 -4.36
C LYS A 37 0.68 -1.35 -3.12
N ILE A 38 -0.26 -2.07 -2.50
CA ILE A 38 -0.01 -2.89 -1.31
C ILE A 38 -0.09 -4.35 -1.70
N ILE A 39 1.01 -5.08 -1.49
CA ILE A 39 1.14 -6.49 -1.86
C ILE A 39 1.39 -7.28 -0.56
N PRO A 40 0.43 -8.08 -0.10
CA PRO A 40 0.66 -8.94 1.06
C PRO A 40 1.61 -10.08 0.68
N SER A 41 2.43 -10.52 1.64
CA SER A 41 3.29 -11.69 1.49
C SER A 41 2.51 -12.98 1.20
N SER A 42 1.28 -13.09 1.71
CA SER A 42 0.38 -14.22 1.48
C SER A 42 -1.08 -13.75 1.50
N LEU A 43 -1.80 -13.96 0.39
CA LEU A 43 -3.25 -13.70 0.28
C LEU A 43 -4.09 -14.68 1.10
N LYS A 44 -3.50 -15.82 1.52
CA LYS A 44 -4.16 -16.77 2.43
C LYS A 44 -4.16 -16.26 3.87
N LEU A 45 -3.15 -15.46 4.25
CA LEU A 45 -2.96 -14.98 5.61
C LEU A 45 -3.45 -13.56 5.82
N LEU A 46 -3.29 -12.71 4.82
CA LEU A 46 -3.52 -11.29 4.93
C LEU A 46 -4.59 -10.86 3.94
N SER A 47 -5.68 -10.32 4.48
CA SER A 47 -6.70 -9.64 3.71
C SER A 47 -6.55 -8.14 3.86
N ILE A 48 -6.85 -7.39 2.79
CA ILE A 48 -6.73 -5.93 2.74
C ILE A 48 -8.10 -5.36 2.38
N THR A 49 -8.60 -4.41 3.17
CA THR A 49 -9.91 -3.78 2.99
C THR A 49 -9.87 -2.26 3.25
N PRO A 50 -10.65 -1.45 2.52
CA PRO A 50 -11.41 -1.82 1.33
C PRO A 50 -10.47 -2.12 0.15
N LEU A 51 -10.90 -2.97 -0.78
CA LEU A 51 -10.23 -3.07 -2.07
C LEU A 51 -10.59 -1.82 -2.90
N SER A 52 -9.68 -1.41 -3.79
CA SER A 52 -9.97 -0.31 -4.70
C SER A 52 -11.08 -0.66 -5.69
N GLN A 53 -11.53 0.33 -6.47
CA GLN A 53 -12.51 0.13 -7.54
C GLN A 53 -12.07 -0.91 -8.59
N THR A 54 -10.78 -1.27 -8.64
CA THR A 54 -10.25 -2.31 -9.52
C THR A 54 -10.28 -3.72 -8.91
N GLY A 55 -10.79 -3.87 -7.68
CA GLY A 55 -10.75 -5.13 -6.93
C GLY A 55 -9.35 -5.51 -6.42
N ARG A 56 -8.41 -4.56 -6.45
CA ARG A 56 -7.00 -4.76 -6.07
C ARG A 56 -6.60 -3.78 -4.97
N SER A 57 -5.52 -4.08 -4.27
CA SER A 57 -4.94 -3.25 -3.22
C SER A 57 -4.06 -2.11 -3.79
N ILE A 58 -4.65 -1.28 -4.66
CA ILE A 58 -4.00 -0.11 -5.28
C ILE A 58 -4.81 1.12 -4.92
N TYR A 59 -4.18 2.08 -4.26
CA TYR A 59 -4.87 3.23 -3.68
C TYR A 59 -4.33 4.51 -4.27
N LEU A 60 -5.24 5.33 -4.79
CA LEU A 60 -4.93 6.71 -5.09
C LEU A 60 -5.12 7.55 -3.82
N VAL A 61 -4.08 8.27 -3.43
CA VAL A 61 -4.11 9.24 -2.33
C VAL A 61 -4.02 10.62 -2.96
N GLU A 62 -5.17 11.27 -3.12
CA GLU A 62 -5.27 12.62 -3.69
C GLU A 62 -4.57 13.65 -2.80
N ALA A 63 -4.29 14.83 -3.36
CA ALA A 63 -3.72 15.95 -2.61
C ALA A 63 -4.55 16.25 -1.35
N ASP A 64 -3.88 16.53 -0.24
CA ASP A 64 -4.50 16.86 1.06
C ASP A 64 -5.52 15.82 1.59
N SER A 65 -5.45 14.57 1.10
CA SER A 65 -6.38 13.50 1.48
C SER A 65 -5.75 12.46 2.41
N THR A 66 -6.61 11.63 3.01
CA THR A 66 -6.17 10.47 3.81
C THR A 66 -6.96 9.23 3.41
N VAL A 67 -6.25 8.15 3.13
CA VAL A 67 -6.83 6.84 2.83
C VAL A 67 -6.59 5.90 4.01
N TYR A 68 -7.66 5.19 4.40
CA TYR A 68 -7.66 4.22 5.49
C TYR A 68 -7.70 2.82 4.92
N ILE A 69 -6.75 1.98 5.34
CA ILE A 69 -6.63 0.61 4.86
C ILE A 69 -6.53 -0.30 6.08
N THR A 70 -7.41 -1.28 6.17
CA THR A 70 -7.37 -2.31 7.19
C THR A 70 -6.70 -3.54 6.62
N VAL A 71 -5.74 -4.07 7.36
CA VAL A 71 -5.07 -5.33 7.06
C VAL A 71 -5.48 -6.30 8.15
N SER A 72 -6.12 -7.40 7.78
CA SER A 72 -6.60 -8.40 8.73
C SER A 72 -5.90 -9.73 8.51
N LEU A 73 -5.57 -10.40 9.62
CA LEU A 73 -5.13 -11.78 9.60
C LEU A 73 -6.33 -12.70 9.42
N ASP A 74 -6.35 -13.46 8.33
CA ASP A 74 -7.32 -14.53 8.17
C ASP A 74 -6.87 -15.74 8.99
N GLN A 75 -7.72 -16.15 9.94
CA GLN A 75 -7.45 -17.27 10.85
C GLN A 75 -8.21 -18.53 10.45
N HIS A 76 -9.04 -18.48 9.40
CA HIS A 76 -9.81 -19.63 8.97
C HIS A 76 -8.93 -20.62 8.19
N GLY A 77 -8.30 -21.54 8.94
CA GLY A 77 -7.55 -22.67 8.40
C GLY A 77 -6.04 -22.59 8.53
N PHE A 78 -5.50 -21.48 9.06
CA PHE A 78 -4.06 -21.30 9.25
C PHE A 78 -3.67 -21.38 10.72
N ASN A 79 -2.84 -22.36 11.08
CA ASN A 79 -2.29 -22.47 12.43
C ASN A 79 -0.93 -21.76 12.46
N VAL A 80 -0.96 -20.52 12.96
CA VAL A 80 0.21 -19.63 13.02
C VAL A 80 1.40 -20.22 13.78
N ASP A 81 1.16 -21.18 14.68
CA ASP A 81 2.23 -21.83 15.45
C ASP A 81 2.80 -23.07 14.75
N LYS A 82 2.13 -23.59 13.70
CA LYS A 82 2.60 -24.74 12.91
C LYS A 82 3.38 -24.34 11.65
N ASP A 83 3.17 -23.13 11.14
CA ASP A 83 3.81 -22.62 9.92
C ASP A 83 4.62 -21.34 10.21
N PRO A 84 5.71 -21.43 11.02
CA PRO A 84 6.53 -20.27 11.40
C PRO A 84 7.28 -19.63 10.22
N GLU A 85 7.39 -20.35 9.09
CA GLU A 85 8.09 -19.87 7.89
C GLU A 85 7.24 -18.94 7.01
N GLU A 86 5.91 -18.91 7.16
CA GLU A 86 5.10 -17.93 6.43
C GLU A 86 5.29 -16.53 7.04
N MET A 87 6.22 -15.79 6.45
CA MET A 87 6.45 -14.40 6.78
C MET A 87 5.19 -13.58 6.52
N ARG A 88 4.77 -12.77 7.50
CA ARG A 88 3.61 -11.88 7.41
C ARG A 88 4.09 -10.45 7.24
N TYR A 89 4.06 -9.96 6.02
CA TYR A 89 4.39 -8.57 5.76
C TYR A 89 3.60 -8.03 4.58
N LEU A 90 3.60 -6.71 4.44
CA LEU A 90 3.08 -5.99 3.29
C LEU A 90 4.24 -5.31 2.59
N HIS A 91 4.36 -5.51 1.28
CA HIS A 91 5.15 -4.63 0.43
C HIS A 91 4.27 -3.45 0.02
N LEU A 92 4.79 -2.24 0.17
CA LEU A 92 4.18 -1.03 -0.34
C LEU A 92 5.09 -0.45 -1.41
N ASP A 93 4.56 -0.35 -2.62
CA ASP A 93 5.18 0.36 -3.73
C ASP A 93 4.45 1.69 -3.89
N VAL A 94 5.18 2.78 -3.68
CA VAL A 94 4.65 4.15 -3.67
C VAL A 94 5.21 4.92 -4.85
N TYR A 95 4.32 5.57 -5.58
CA TYR A 95 4.62 6.37 -6.76
C TYR A 95 3.98 7.76 -6.62
N CYS A 96 4.71 8.81 -6.96
CA CYS A 96 4.16 10.15 -7.10
C CYS A 96 3.63 10.32 -8.53
N VAL A 97 2.44 10.90 -8.67
CA VAL A 97 1.80 11.15 -9.96
C VAL A 97 1.45 12.63 -10.12
N ASP A 98 1.93 13.25 -11.20
CA ASP A 98 1.65 14.66 -11.52
C ASP A 98 0.24 14.85 -12.12
N GLN A 99 -0.27 13.85 -12.83
CA GLN A 99 -1.65 13.79 -13.33
C GLN A 99 -2.25 12.44 -12.95
N LEU A 100 -3.48 12.45 -12.45
CA LEU A 100 -4.20 11.23 -12.13
C LEU A 100 -4.45 10.44 -13.41
N PRO A 101 -3.88 9.23 -13.56
CA PRO A 101 -4.24 8.38 -14.68
C PRO A 101 -5.74 8.10 -14.61
N GLY A 102 -6.46 8.24 -15.73
CA GLY A 102 -7.85 7.81 -15.82
C GLY A 102 -8.01 6.36 -15.37
N LYS A 103 -9.23 5.93 -14.98
CA LYS A 103 -9.47 4.61 -14.35
C LYS A 103 -8.85 3.44 -15.13
N ASP A 104 -8.86 3.49 -16.46
CA ASP A 104 -8.28 2.46 -17.33
C ASP A 104 -6.75 2.53 -17.43
N ALA A 105 -6.18 3.73 -17.26
CA ALA A 105 -4.74 3.96 -17.32
C ALA A 105 -4.00 3.47 -16.08
N ILE A 106 -4.65 3.40 -14.89
CA ILE A 106 -4.05 2.84 -13.66
C ILE A 106 -3.58 1.39 -13.88
N ARG A 107 -4.29 0.61 -14.71
CA ARG A 107 -3.90 -0.78 -15.04
C ARG A 107 -2.57 -0.83 -15.80
N GLY A 108 -2.46 -0.05 -16.88
CA GLY A 108 -1.23 0.01 -17.68
C GLY A 108 -0.07 0.66 -16.94
N TRP A 109 -0.36 1.61 -16.03
CA TRP A 109 0.66 2.31 -15.25
C TRP A 109 1.42 1.41 -14.28
N LEU A 110 0.83 0.28 -13.86
CA LEU A 110 1.44 -0.64 -12.88
C LEU A 110 2.20 -1.81 -13.52
N ASP A 111 1.97 -2.06 -14.81
CA ASP A 111 2.63 -3.12 -15.57
C ASP A 111 3.86 -2.58 -16.35
N SER A 112 4.08 -1.25 -16.40
CA SER A 112 5.28 -0.67 -17.02
C SER A 112 6.40 -0.49 -15.99
N ASP A 113 7.57 -1.10 -16.22
CA ASP A 113 8.76 -0.90 -15.38
C ASP A 113 9.34 0.54 -15.45
N SER A 114 8.85 1.36 -16.39
CA SER A 114 9.30 2.74 -16.60
C SER A 114 8.37 3.73 -15.91
N HIS A 115 8.50 3.88 -14.59
CA HIS A 115 7.81 4.94 -13.86
C HIS A 115 8.68 6.22 -13.81
N PRO A 116 8.10 7.40 -14.06
CA PRO A 116 8.83 8.65 -13.89
C PRO A 116 9.28 8.81 -12.44
N GLN A 117 10.58 9.05 -12.25
CA GLN A 117 11.14 9.43 -10.95
C GLN A 117 10.73 10.88 -10.69
N SER A 118 9.74 11.10 -9.81
CA SER A 118 9.29 12.44 -9.48
C SER A 118 10.15 13.06 -8.36
N GLU A 119 10.20 14.39 -8.39
CA GLU A 119 11.10 15.33 -7.71
C GLU A 119 11.11 15.32 -6.18
N LEU A 120 12.21 15.86 -5.65
CA LEU A 120 12.37 16.35 -4.28
C LEU A 120 11.19 17.26 -3.87
N GLY A 121 10.49 16.90 -2.79
CA GLY A 121 9.46 17.74 -2.16
C GLY A 121 8.06 17.14 -2.13
N ALA A 122 7.83 16.00 -2.76
CA ALA A 122 6.60 15.21 -2.60
C ALA A 122 6.63 14.43 -1.27
N ALA A 123 5.61 14.53 -0.43
CA ALA A 123 5.57 13.87 0.88
C ALA A 123 4.31 13.01 1.06
N LEU A 124 4.52 11.70 1.25
CA LEU A 124 3.47 10.79 1.72
C LEU A 124 3.80 10.33 3.14
N ASP A 125 2.89 10.60 4.07
CA ASP A 125 2.98 10.12 5.44
C ASP A 125 2.28 8.77 5.61
N ILE A 126 3.01 7.80 6.16
CA ILE A 126 2.49 6.48 6.48
C ILE A 126 2.41 6.32 8.01
N ILE A 127 1.19 6.11 8.51
CA ILE A 127 0.88 5.99 9.95
C ILE A 127 0.39 4.56 10.23
N ARG A 128 0.97 3.95 11.26
CA ARG A 128 0.86 2.53 11.65
C ARG A 128 0.07 2.32 12.94
#